data_AF-A0AAX3AH81-F1
#
_entry.id   AF-A0AAX3AH81-F1
#
_cell.length_a   1.000
_cell.length_b   1.000
_cell.length_c   1.000
_cell.angle_alpha   90.00
_cell.angle_beta   90.00
_cell.angle_gamma   90.00
#
_symmetry.space_group_name_H-M   'P 1'
#
loop_
_entity.id
_entity.type
_entity.pdbx_description
1 polymer ?
#
loop_
_entity_poly.entity_id
_entity_poly.type
_entity_poly.pdbx_seq_one_letter_code
_entity_poly.pdbx_strand_id
1 'polypeptide(L)'
;MAGFHSKGWIMCDLCRADENYFHTAECVYDQLVSEYPVMWLRDSTRIGACYTLRELLSPEGMVLAIQNSLPIKGWRLRMLYNEAIDEEINPQHGDCIELPSRADALQAFVGSA
;
A
#
# COMPACT_ATOMS: atom_id res chain seq x y z
N MET A 1 -23.86 14.01 -20.55
CA MET A 1 -22.45 13.61 -20.36
C MET A 1 -22.26 13.38 -18.88
N ALA A 2 -21.85 12.15 -18.52
CA ALA A 2 -21.84 11.67 -17.14
C ALA A 2 -20.87 12.49 -16.30
N GLY A 3 -21.40 13.25 -15.34
CA GLY A 3 -20.62 13.79 -14.23
C GLY A 3 -20.26 12.61 -13.34
N PHE A 4 -19.01 12.19 -13.37
CA PHE A 4 -18.47 11.27 -12.37
C PHE A 4 -18.52 11.99 -11.03
N HIS A 5 -19.50 11.62 -10.21
CA HIS A 5 -19.54 11.99 -8.80
C HIS A 5 -18.27 11.45 -8.16
N SER A 6 -17.33 12.34 -7.89
CA SER A 6 -16.22 12.14 -6.96
C SER A 6 -16.83 11.84 -5.59
N LYS A 7 -17.00 10.56 -5.28
CA LYS A 7 -17.07 10.09 -3.90
C LYS A 7 -15.85 10.67 -3.21
N GLY A 8 -16.08 11.51 -2.19
CA GLY A 8 -15.06 12.32 -1.53
C GLY A 8 -13.96 11.48 -0.89
N TRP A 9 -13.01 11.04 -1.71
CA TRP A 9 -11.70 10.56 -1.31
C TRP A 9 -10.74 11.70 -1.58
N ILE A 10 -10.07 12.17 -0.54
CA ILE A 10 -9.06 13.22 -0.62
C ILE A 10 -7.80 12.59 -1.21
N MET A 11 -7.85 12.21 -2.49
CA MET A 11 -6.63 11.90 -3.23
C MET A 11 -5.88 13.22 -3.40
N CYS A 12 -4.60 13.24 -3.00
CA CYS A 12 -3.80 14.44 -3.16
C CYS A 12 -3.60 14.77 -4.64
N ASP A 13 -3.39 16.05 -4.97
CA ASP A 13 -3.21 16.54 -6.35
C ASP A 13 -1.96 15.96 -7.05
N LEU A 14 -1.10 15.26 -6.31
CA LEU A 14 0.11 14.61 -6.81
C LEU A 14 -0.11 13.15 -7.24
N CYS A 15 -1.25 12.56 -6.90
CA CYS A 15 -1.59 11.22 -7.37
C CYS A 15 -2.02 11.24 -8.83
N ARG A 16 -1.60 10.23 -9.59
CA ARG A 16 -2.00 9.99 -10.97
C ARG A 16 -2.54 8.58 -11.09
N ALA A 17 -3.80 8.40 -10.70
CA ALA A 17 -4.44 7.08 -10.66
C ALA A 17 -4.55 6.45 -12.07
N ASP A 18 -4.71 7.31 -13.08
CA ASP A 18 -4.68 6.96 -14.50
C ASP A 18 -3.33 6.39 -14.95
N GLU A 19 -2.24 6.87 -14.34
CA GLU A 19 -0.88 6.38 -14.56
C GLU A 19 -0.47 5.29 -13.54
N ASN A 20 -1.41 4.80 -12.71
CA ASN A 20 -1.15 3.86 -11.61
C ASN A 20 -0.05 4.35 -10.64
N TYR A 21 -0.02 5.65 -10.37
CA TYR A 21 0.92 6.29 -9.45
C TYR A 21 0.21 6.97 -8.28
N PHE A 22 0.62 6.61 -7.06
CA PHE A 22 0.11 7.17 -5.82
C PHE A 22 1.26 7.84 -5.08
N HIS A 23 1.10 9.12 -4.77
CA HIS A 23 2.16 9.92 -4.17
C HIS A 23 2.53 9.45 -2.75
N THR A 24 1.51 9.08 -1.95
CA THR A 24 1.69 8.61 -0.58
C THR A 24 1.07 7.24 -0.38
N ALA A 25 1.55 6.55 0.65
CA ALA A 25 1.02 5.25 1.06
C ALA A 25 -0.44 5.36 1.53
N GLU A 26 -0.82 6.48 2.16
CA GLU A 26 -2.20 6.76 2.53
C GLU A 26 -3.12 6.84 1.32
N CYS A 27 -2.68 7.46 0.22
CA CYS A 27 -3.50 7.58 -0.98
C CYS A 27 -3.82 6.22 -1.61
N VAL A 28 -2.84 5.30 -1.65
CA VAL A 28 -3.07 3.94 -2.16
C VAL A 28 -3.86 3.08 -1.17
N TYR A 29 -3.67 3.28 0.14
CA TYR A 29 -4.48 2.63 1.17
C TYR A 29 -5.96 3.05 1.05
N ASP A 30 -6.25 4.34 0.99
CA ASP A 30 -7.61 4.86 0.90
C ASP A 30 -8.34 4.37 -0.37
N GLN A 31 -7.59 4.13 -1.47
CA GLN A 31 -8.11 3.49 -2.68
C GLN A 31 -8.46 2.02 -2.43
N LEU A 32 -7.55 1.25 -1.84
CA LEU A 32 -7.68 -0.21 -1.67
C LEU A 32 -8.67 -0.61 -0.57
N VAL A 33 -8.77 0.15 0.52
CA VAL A 33 -9.61 -0.19 1.68
C VAL A 33 -11.10 -0.22 1.34
N SER A 34 -11.48 0.42 0.23
CA SER A 34 -12.85 0.37 -0.30
C SER A 34 -13.27 -1.03 -0.77
N GLU A 35 -12.31 -1.86 -1.17
CA GLU A 35 -12.51 -3.23 -1.63
C GLU A 35 -12.06 -4.25 -0.56
N TYR A 36 -11.00 -3.91 0.19
CA TYR A 36 -10.38 -4.78 1.19
C TYR A 36 -10.41 -4.08 2.57
N PRO A 37 -11.42 -4.35 3.42
CA PRO A 37 -11.64 -3.58 4.65
C PRO A 37 -10.52 -3.73 5.69
N VAL A 38 -9.71 -4.79 5.59
CA VAL A 38 -8.49 -4.99 6.39
C VAL A 38 -7.34 -5.20 5.42
N MET A 39 -6.22 -4.54 5.68
CA MET A 39 -5.03 -4.60 4.85
C MET A 39 -3.82 -4.90 5.70
N TRP A 40 -2.77 -5.42 5.07
CA TRP A 40 -1.49 -5.68 5.73
C TRP A 40 -0.37 -4.91 5.04
N LEU A 41 0.60 -4.44 5.81
CA LEU A 41 1.85 -3.88 5.30
C LEU A 41 2.98 -4.88 5.56
N ARG A 42 3.61 -5.36 4.49
CA ARG A 42 4.91 -6.03 4.57
C ARG A 42 5.99 -4.99 4.41
N ASP A 43 6.86 -4.84 5.41
CA ASP A 43 7.97 -3.89 5.41
C ASP A 43 9.27 -4.60 5.82
N SER A 44 10.08 -4.93 4.83
CA SER A 44 11.33 -5.67 5.00
C SER A 44 12.37 -4.91 5.83
N THR A 45 12.22 -3.59 5.99
CA THR A 45 13.14 -2.79 6.82
C THR A 45 13.01 -3.12 8.30
N ARG A 46 11.85 -3.61 8.74
CA ARG A 46 11.59 -3.99 10.15
C ARG A 46 12.38 -5.21 10.61
N ILE A 47 12.77 -6.05 9.67
CA ILE A 47 13.60 -7.24 9.91
C ILE A 47 15.06 -7.02 9.49
N GLY A 48 15.44 -5.78 9.17
CA GLY A 48 16.81 -5.43 8.78
C GLY A 48 17.24 -6.03 7.44
N ALA A 49 16.30 -6.29 6.52
CA ALA A 49 16.64 -6.78 5.19
C ALA A 49 17.50 -5.75 4.43
N CYS A 50 18.45 -6.24 3.63
CA CYS A 50 19.32 -5.40 2.82
C CYS A 50 18.60 -4.73 1.63
N TYR A 51 17.38 -5.16 1.34
CA TYR A 51 16.48 -4.56 0.36
C TYR A 51 15.34 -3.86 1.09
N THR A 52 15.02 -2.63 0.70
CA THR A 52 13.81 -1.91 1.17
C THR A 52 12.67 -2.26 0.25
N LEU A 53 11.76 -3.11 0.72
CA LEU A 53 10.53 -3.48 0.04
C LEU A 53 9.36 -3.23 0.99
N ARG A 54 8.40 -2.45 0.51
CA ARG A 54 7.14 -2.18 1.20
C ARG A 54 5.98 -2.51 0.28
N GLU A 55 5.08 -3.36 0.76
CA GLU A 55 3.95 -3.86 -0.01
C GLU A 55 2.68 -3.83 0.82
N LEU A 56 1.56 -3.52 0.17
CA LEU A 56 0.24 -3.63 0.75
C LEU A 56 -0.39 -4.93 0.29
N LEU A 57 -0.90 -5.71 1.25
CA LEU A 57 -1.49 -7.01 1.01
C LEU A 57 -2.96 -7.02 1.43
N SER A 58 -3.74 -7.84 0.73
CA SER A 58 -5.13 -8.16 1.09
C SER A 58 -5.18 -9.01 2.38
N PRO A 59 -6.35 -9.21 3.01
CA PRO A 59 -6.50 -10.13 4.15
C PRO A 59 -6.02 -11.56 3.87
N GLU A 60 -6.04 -11.97 2.60
CA GLU A 60 -5.63 -13.30 2.15
C GLU A 60 -4.13 -13.40 1.83
N GLY A 61 -3.39 -12.29 1.91
CA GLY A 61 -1.95 -12.25 1.63
C GLY A 61 -1.59 -12.00 0.16
N MET A 62 -2.55 -11.57 -0.65
CA MET A 62 -2.27 -11.15 -2.03
C MET A 62 -1.65 -9.76 -2.04
N VAL A 63 -0.55 -9.56 -2.76
CA VAL A 63 0.05 -8.22 -2.91
C VAL A 63 -0.82 -7.38 -3.85
N LEU A 64 -1.33 -6.26 -3.33
CA LEU A 64 -2.22 -5.33 -4.02
C LEU A 64 -1.48 -4.07 -4.51
N ALA A 65 -0.52 -3.58 -3.72
CA ALA A 65 0.31 -2.44 -4.11
C ALA A 65 1.76 -2.59 -3.64
N ILE A 66 2.66 -1.99 -4.40
CA ILE A 66 4.10 -2.06 -4.21
C ILE A 66 4.65 -0.64 -4.12
N GLN A 67 5.55 -0.40 -3.17
CA GLN A 67 6.31 0.84 -3.13
C GLN A 67 7.21 0.93 -4.37
N ASN A 68 7.22 2.10 -5.01
CA ASN A 68 8.11 2.33 -6.15
C ASN A 68 9.57 2.20 -5.74
N SER A 69 10.38 1.64 -6.65
CA SER A 69 11.82 1.55 -6.45
C SER A 69 12.45 2.94 -6.48
N LEU A 70 13.51 3.13 -5.68
CA LEU A 70 14.28 4.36 -5.70
C LEU A 70 14.84 4.63 -7.12
N PRO A 71 14.89 5.90 -7.57
CA PRO A 71 14.65 7.13 -6.80
C PRO A 71 13.19 7.60 -6.75
N ILE A 72 12.26 6.86 -7.35
CA ILE A 72 10.86 7.27 -7.46
C ILE A 72 10.18 7.03 -6.11
N LYS A 73 9.86 8.11 -5.40
CA LYS A 73 9.02 8.04 -4.19
C LYS A 73 7.56 7.87 -4.60
N GLY A 74 6.86 6.94 -3.95
CA GLY A 74 5.43 6.71 -4.14
C GLY A 74 5.09 5.22 -4.17
N TRP A 75 3.88 4.94 -4.64
CA TRP A 75 3.30 3.60 -4.69
C TRP A 75 2.61 3.37 -6.04
N ARG A 76 2.42 2.10 -6.38
CA ARG A 76 1.64 1.67 -7.54
C ARG A 76 0.87 0.40 -7.22
N LEU A 77 -0.30 0.20 -7.83
CA LEU A 77 -0.99 -1.07 -7.78
C LEU A 77 -0.17 -2.12 -8.53
N ARG A 78 -0.23 -3.37 -8.04
CA ARG A 78 0.29 -4.51 -8.77
C ARG A 78 -0.58 -4.75 -10.00
N MET A 79 0.04 -4.81 -11.18
CA MET A 79 -0.66 -5.03 -12.44
C MET A 79 -0.42 -6.44 -12.97
N LEU A 80 0.74 -7.04 -12.66
CA LEU A 80 1.10 -8.38 -13.12
C LEU A 80 1.45 -9.29 -11.94
N TYR A 81 1.10 -10.57 -12.07
CA TYR A 81 1.32 -11.57 -11.03
C TYR A 81 2.81 -11.77 -10.69
N ASN A 82 3.71 -11.57 -11.64
CA ASN A 82 5.15 -11.77 -11.45
C ASN A 82 5.88 -10.57 -10.81
N GLU A 83 5.19 -9.48 -10.50
CA GLU A 83 5.81 -8.29 -9.90
C GLU A 83 6.12 -8.44 -8.41
N ALA A 84 5.37 -9.31 -7.72
CA ALA A 84 5.52 -9.56 -6.30
C ALA A 84 5.10 -11.00 -5.97
N ILE A 85 5.60 -11.49 -4.84
CA ILE A 85 5.30 -12.82 -4.33
C ILE A 85 4.17 -12.68 -3.32
N ASP A 86 3.05 -13.34 -3.62
CA ASP A 86 1.95 -13.55 -2.69
C ASP A 86 2.40 -14.52 -1.60
N GLU A 87 2.10 -14.20 -0.37
CA GLU A 87 2.53 -14.98 0.79
C GLU A 87 1.41 -14.96 1.82
N GLU A 88 1.17 -16.11 2.45
CA GLU A 88 0.25 -16.18 3.57
C GLU A 88 0.73 -15.24 4.68
N ILE A 89 -0.16 -14.39 5.16
CA ILE A 89 0.19 -13.43 6.19
C ILE A 89 0.59 -14.17 7.46
N ASN A 90 1.84 -13.99 7.86
CA ASN A 90 2.35 -14.49 9.12
C ASN A 90 2.72 -13.31 10.04
N PRO A 91 1.86 -12.94 11.01
CA PRO A 91 2.14 -11.88 11.97
C PRO A 91 3.42 -12.12 12.80
N GLN A 92 3.95 -13.35 12.83
CA GLN A 92 5.16 -13.69 13.57
C GLN A 92 6.45 -13.36 12.80
N HIS A 93 6.41 -13.13 11.48
CA HIS A 93 7.61 -12.79 10.70
C HIS A 93 8.17 -11.40 11.02
N GLY A 94 7.41 -10.54 11.72
CA GLY A 94 7.87 -9.24 12.24
C GLY A 94 7.98 -8.12 11.19
N ASP A 95 7.94 -8.48 9.91
CA ASP A 95 7.85 -7.58 8.76
C ASP A 95 6.39 -7.23 8.40
N CYS A 96 5.43 -8.05 8.81
CA CYS A 96 4.01 -7.85 8.55
C CYS A 96 3.31 -7.06 9.67
N ILE A 97 2.53 -6.05 9.30
CA ILE A 97 1.72 -5.21 10.21
C ILE A 97 0.28 -5.20 9.70
N GLU A 98 -0.69 -5.43 10.58
CA GLU A 98 -2.10 -5.23 10.27
C GLU A 98 -2.44 -3.73 10.25
N LEU A 99 -3.20 -3.29 9.25
CA LEU A 99 -3.67 -1.92 9.08
C LEU A 99 -5.20 -1.87 9.16
N PRO A 100 -5.79 -2.00 10.36
CA PRO A 100 -7.24 -2.08 10.53
C PRO A 100 -7.93 -0.72 10.38
N SER A 101 -7.17 0.38 10.39
CA SER A 101 -7.70 1.72 10.19
C SER A 101 -6.73 2.64 9.46
N ARG A 102 -7.26 3.76 8.96
CA ARG A 102 -6.45 4.84 8.38
C ARG A 102 -5.42 5.41 9.35
N ALA A 103 -5.71 5.41 10.66
CA ALA A 103 -4.78 5.92 11.67
C ALA A 103 -3.57 4.98 11.83
N ASP A 104 -3.81 3.66 11.82
CA ASP A 104 -2.74 2.65 11.88
C ASP A 104 -1.91 2.68 10.59
N ALA A 105 -2.56 2.82 9.44
CA ALA A 105 -1.90 3.01 8.15
C ALA A 105 -0.98 4.24 8.17
N LEU A 106 -1.48 5.40 8.60
CA LEU A 106 -0.69 6.62 8.74
C LEU A 106 0.54 6.38 9.64
N GLN A 107 0.34 5.76 10.81
CA GLN A 107 1.42 5.46 11.74
C GLN A 107 2.46 4.51 11.15
N ALA A 108 2.02 3.45 10.45
CA ALA A 108 2.89 2.46 9.85
C ALA A 108 3.73 3.04 8.70
N PHE A 109 3.16 3.95 7.90
CA PHE A 109 3.85 4.52 6.74
C PHE A 109 4.75 5.71 7.07
N VAL A 110 4.32 6.56 8.00
CA VAL A 110 5.11 7.71 8.45
C VAL A 110 6.28 7.25 9.30
N GLY A 111 6.12 6.13 10.03
CA GLY A 111 7.18 5.43 10.76
C GLY A 111 8.02 6.35 11.63
N SER A 112 7.60 6.51 12.89
CA SER A 112 8.32 7.12 14.03
C SER A 112 9.72 7.64 13.68
N ALA A 113 9.85 8.96 13.61
CA ALA A 113 11.13 9.67 13.50
C ALA A 113 12.23 9.11 14.41
#